data_AF-A0A3N5H6I8-F1
#
_entry.id   AF-A0A3N5H6I8-F1
#
_cell.length_a   1.000
_cell.length_b   1.000
_cell.length_c   1.000
_cell.angle_alpha   90.00
_cell.angle_beta   90.00
_cell.angle_gamma   90.00
#
_symmetry.space_group_name_H-M   'P 1'
#
loop_
_entity.id
_entity.type
_entity.pdbx_description
1 polymer ?
#
loop_
_entity_poly.entity_id
_entity_poly.type
_entity_poly.pdbx_seq_one_letter_code
_entity_poly.pdbx_strand_id
1 'polypeptide(L)'
;MRAALFLLGLGMLSGCSCYGTRASDVLQRMEQQDKILPYSENDLYADGRGMRTPVDGTISREAVVGAPGISTGMVNGMLVSRIPIPVTPELLARGRHRYEIVCSNCHGLVGNGDSMVADNMATRLPPSLVALGDRPPGFFYQAITLGYGLMPSFSGEIPTDERWAVVAYVQALQLSQNAPANTLPADVQRRLREGQTWSR
;
A
#
# COMPACT_ATOMS: atom_id res chain seq x y z
N MET A 1 -4.42 25.69 -69.19
CA MET A 1 -3.15 25.10 -68.73
C MET A 1 -2.93 25.47 -67.26
N ARG A 2 -3.44 24.70 -66.29
CA ARG A 2 -3.11 24.83 -64.84
C ARG A 2 -3.79 23.83 -63.89
N ALA A 3 -4.56 22.86 -64.40
CA ALA A 3 -5.34 21.94 -63.54
C ALA A 3 -4.86 20.47 -63.56
N ALA A 4 -3.76 20.14 -64.25
CA ALA A 4 -3.33 18.75 -64.44
C ALA A 4 -2.15 18.30 -63.55
N LEU A 5 -1.66 19.16 -62.65
CA LEU A 5 -0.45 18.88 -61.85
C LEU A 5 -0.68 18.57 -60.37
N PHE A 6 -1.94 18.49 -59.91
CA PHE A 6 -2.24 18.23 -58.49
C PHE A 6 -2.66 16.80 -58.15
N LEU A 7 -2.81 15.90 -59.13
CA LEU A 7 -3.28 14.52 -58.89
C LEU A 7 -2.17 13.45 -58.86
N LEU A 8 -0.90 13.83 -59.04
CA LEU A 8 0.24 12.90 -58.98
C LEU A 8 1.05 12.97 -57.67
N GLY A 9 0.67 13.86 -56.73
CA GLY A 9 1.39 14.05 -55.47
C GLY A 9 0.87 13.25 -54.27
N LEU A 10 -0.31 12.61 -54.38
CA LEU A 10 -0.96 11.94 -53.24
C LEU A 10 -0.94 10.40 -53.34
N GLY A 11 -0.09 9.83 -54.19
CA GLY A 11 0.10 8.38 -54.31
C GLY A 11 1.34 7.84 -53.55
N MET A 12 2.26 8.71 -53.13
CA MET A 12 3.58 8.34 -52.59
C MET A 12 3.68 8.38 -51.05
N LEU A 13 2.58 8.57 -50.33
CA LEU A 13 2.54 8.47 -48.87
C LEU A 13 1.97 7.14 -48.35
N SER A 14 1.54 6.25 -49.25
CA SER A 14 1.06 4.90 -48.88
C SER A 14 2.21 3.87 -48.75
N GLY A 15 3.47 4.31 -48.89
CA GLY A 15 4.65 3.44 -48.85
C GLY A 15 5.32 3.30 -47.48
N CYS A 16 4.94 4.11 -46.49
CA CYS A 16 5.42 3.93 -45.13
C CYS A 16 4.37 3.17 -44.32
N SER A 17 4.33 1.85 -44.53
CA SER A 17 3.83 0.95 -43.50
C SER A 17 4.79 1.04 -42.32
N CYS A 18 4.62 2.08 -41.50
CA CYS A 18 5.26 2.24 -40.20
C CYS A 18 4.54 1.39 -39.13
N TYR A 19 4.02 0.22 -39.52
CA TYR A 19 3.75 -0.87 -38.59
C TYR A 19 4.93 -1.83 -38.74
N GLY A 20 5.87 -1.72 -37.80
CA GLY A 20 7.11 -2.49 -37.80
C GLY A 20 6.84 -3.99 -37.86
N THR A 21 7.15 -4.62 -38.98
CA THR A 21 7.29 -6.07 -39.06
C THR A 21 8.40 -6.41 -40.03
N ARG A 22 9.60 -6.65 -39.49
CA ARG A 22 10.33 -7.91 -39.69
C ARG A 22 11.23 -8.17 -38.47
N ALA A 23 10.59 -8.31 -37.30
CA ALA A 23 11.05 -9.39 -36.43
C ALA A 23 10.95 -10.64 -37.29
N SER A 24 12.00 -11.46 -37.36
CA SER A 24 11.96 -12.68 -38.18
C SER A 24 10.69 -13.47 -37.85
N ASP A 25 9.88 -13.79 -38.86
CA ASP A 25 8.64 -14.58 -38.73
C ASP A 25 8.87 -15.92 -37.98
N VAL A 26 10.14 -16.37 -38.00
CA VAL A 26 10.64 -17.52 -37.24
C VAL A 26 10.60 -17.32 -35.72
N LEU A 27 11.00 -16.15 -35.20
CA LEU A 27 11.04 -15.84 -33.77
C LEU A 27 9.77 -15.15 -33.27
N GLN A 28 8.97 -14.55 -34.17
CA GLN A 28 7.73 -13.87 -33.80
C GLN A 28 6.75 -14.82 -33.07
N ARG A 29 6.75 -16.11 -33.42
CA ARG A 29 5.96 -17.17 -32.74
C ARG A 29 6.42 -17.47 -31.30
N MET A 30 7.63 -17.06 -30.95
CA MET A 30 8.18 -17.20 -29.59
C MET A 30 8.07 -15.91 -28.79
N GLU A 31 8.06 -14.75 -29.46
CA GLU A 31 7.81 -13.44 -28.85
C GLU A 31 6.33 -13.23 -28.53
N GLN A 32 5.46 -13.51 -29.50
CA GLN A 32 4.00 -13.49 -29.37
C GLN A 32 3.51 -14.93 -29.37
N GLN A 33 3.26 -15.44 -28.17
CA GLN A 33 2.78 -16.80 -27.97
C GLN A 33 1.27 -16.79 -27.75
N ASP A 34 0.58 -17.84 -28.20
CA ASP A 34 -0.85 -18.08 -27.94
C ASP A 34 -1.08 -18.51 -26.48
N LYS A 35 -0.79 -17.61 -25.54
CA LYS A 35 -1.05 -17.78 -24.11
C LYS A 35 -1.55 -16.46 -23.53
N ILE A 36 -2.45 -16.56 -22.57
CA ILE A 36 -2.93 -15.40 -21.82
C ILE A 36 -1.91 -15.11 -20.71
N LEU A 37 -1.39 -13.88 -20.67
CA LEU A 37 -0.42 -13.43 -19.68
C LEU A 37 -1.10 -12.69 -18.53
N PRO A 38 -0.47 -12.60 -17.35
CA PRO A 38 -0.91 -11.68 -16.32
C PRO A 38 -0.96 -10.25 -16.86
N TYR A 39 -2.05 -9.54 -16.59
CA TYR A 39 -2.32 -8.18 -17.08
C TYR A 39 -2.41 -8.02 -18.61
N SER A 40 -2.58 -9.09 -19.38
CA SER A 40 -2.87 -8.97 -20.81
C SER A 40 -4.36 -8.80 -21.09
N GLU A 41 -4.67 -8.16 -22.21
CA GLU A 41 -6.01 -8.17 -22.79
C GLU A 41 -6.39 -9.59 -23.23
N ASN A 42 -7.70 -9.87 -23.26
CA ASN A 42 -8.25 -11.15 -23.65
C ASN A 42 -9.70 -11.03 -24.12
N ASP A 43 -9.97 -11.41 -25.37
CA ASP A 43 -11.30 -11.35 -25.98
C ASP A 43 -12.24 -12.49 -25.56
N LEU A 44 -11.74 -13.50 -24.84
CA LEU A 44 -12.55 -14.63 -24.37
C LEU A 44 -13.59 -14.21 -23.31
N TYR A 45 -13.30 -13.16 -22.54
CA TYR A 45 -14.15 -12.72 -21.42
C TYR A 45 -14.70 -11.32 -21.67
N ALA A 46 -15.94 -11.08 -21.24
CA ALA A 46 -16.64 -9.81 -21.46
C ALA A 46 -15.95 -8.57 -20.87
N ASP A 47 -15.09 -8.76 -19.86
CA ASP A 47 -14.32 -7.70 -19.22
C ASP A 47 -12.93 -7.48 -19.83
N GLY A 48 -12.57 -8.22 -20.90
CA GLY A 48 -11.31 -8.04 -21.62
C GLY A 48 -10.06 -8.45 -20.84
N ARG A 49 -10.19 -9.05 -19.64
CA ARG A 49 -9.06 -9.33 -18.75
C ARG A 49 -8.55 -10.76 -18.89
N GLY A 50 -7.23 -10.91 -19.00
CA GLY A 50 -6.57 -12.20 -18.89
C GLY A 50 -6.61 -12.79 -17.46
N MET A 51 -6.55 -11.93 -16.43
CA MET A 51 -6.62 -12.33 -15.02
C MET A 51 -8.08 -12.55 -14.60
N ARG A 52 -8.37 -13.70 -13.97
CA ARG A 52 -9.70 -14.02 -13.42
C ARG A 52 -9.71 -13.89 -11.90
N THR A 53 -10.80 -13.33 -11.37
CA THR A 53 -11.05 -13.35 -9.93
C THR A 53 -11.33 -14.79 -9.49
N PRO A 54 -10.65 -15.30 -8.44
CA PRO A 54 -11.00 -16.58 -7.83
C PRO A 54 -12.45 -16.59 -7.34
N VAL A 55 -13.04 -17.78 -7.24
CA VAL A 55 -14.39 -17.94 -6.67
C VAL A 55 -14.37 -17.54 -5.19
N ASP A 56 -15.45 -16.90 -4.73
CA ASP A 56 -15.59 -16.49 -3.34
C ASP A 56 -15.44 -17.68 -2.37
N GLY A 57 -14.75 -17.43 -1.25
CA GLY A 57 -14.48 -18.45 -0.23
C GLY A 57 -13.33 -19.42 -0.57
N THR A 58 -12.68 -19.28 -1.72
CA THR A 58 -11.48 -20.07 -2.03
C THR A 58 -10.29 -19.65 -1.16
N ILE A 59 -9.55 -20.66 -0.66
CA ILE A 59 -8.35 -20.46 0.16
C ILE A 59 -7.16 -21.06 -0.60
N SER A 60 -6.13 -20.25 -0.84
CA SER A 60 -4.88 -20.73 -1.43
C SER A 60 -4.16 -21.70 -0.48
N ARG A 61 -3.48 -22.73 -1.00
CA ARG A 61 -2.63 -23.60 -0.17
C ARG A 61 -1.52 -22.84 0.54
N GLU A 62 -1.05 -21.75 -0.06
CA GLU A 62 -0.02 -20.87 0.49
C GLU A 62 -0.59 -19.74 1.37
N ALA A 63 -1.92 -19.67 1.54
CA ALA A 63 -2.52 -18.67 2.40
C ALA A 63 -2.11 -18.93 3.85
N VAL A 64 -1.65 -17.88 4.53
CA VAL A 64 -1.30 -17.94 5.96
C VAL A 64 -2.59 -18.07 6.78
N VAL A 65 -3.04 -19.31 6.97
CA VAL A 65 -4.19 -19.69 7.82
C VAL A 65 -3.76 -20.06 9.24
N GLY A 66 -2.61 -19.52 9.70
CA GLY A 66 -2.07 -19.74 11.03
C GLY A 66 -2.98 -19.26 12.16
N ALA A 67 -2.44 -19.17 13.38
CA ALA A 67 -3.19 -18.77 14.56
C ALA A 67 -4.08 -17.54 14.27
N PRO A 68 -5.40 -17.58 14.57
CA PRO A 68 -6.33 -16.51 14.21
C PRO A 68 -5.89 -15.12 14.68
N GLY A 69 -5.25 -15.04 15.85
CA GLY A 69 -4.68 -13.80 16.36
C GLY A 69 -3.66 -13.16 15.43
N ILE A 70 -2.92 -13.95 14.64
CA ILE A 70 -1.95 -13.48 13.64
C ILE A 70 -2.62 -13.23 12.30
N SER A 71 -3.42 -14.17 11.79
CA SER A 71 -3.99 -14.11 10.44
C SER A 71 -5.12 -13.08 10.30
N THR A 72 -5.93 -12.90 11.34
CA THR A 72 -7.10 -11.99 11.33
C THR A 72 -7.00 -10.84 12.34
N GLY A 73 -6.02 -10.87 13.24
CA GLY A 73 -5.97 -9.91 14.35
C GLY A 73 -7.06 -10.14 15.40
N MET A 74 -7.73 -11.29 15.36
CA MET A 74 -8.84 -11.62 16.25
C MET A 74 -8.74 -13.04 16.81
N VAL A 75 -9.19 -13.21 18.05
CA VAL A 75 -9.35 -14.51 18.70
C VAL A 75 -10.73 -14.55 19.36
N ASN A 76 -11.52 -15.60 19.08
CA ASN A 76 -12.88 -15.77 19.61
C ASN A 76 -13.79 -14.55 19.40
N GLY A 77 -13.70 -13.91 18.23
CA GLY A 77 -14.49 -12.71 17.90
C GLY A 77 -14.01 -11.42 18.57
N MET A 78 -12.92 -11.45 19.33
CA MET A 78 -12.34 -10.28 20.00
C MET A 78 -11.03 -9.87 19.34
N LEU A 79 -10.81 -8.56 19.22
CA LEU A 79 -9.54 -8.00 18.74
C LEU A 79 -8.41 -8.36 19.71
N VAL A 80 -7.26 -8.75 19.18
CA VAL A 80 -6.09 -9.01 20.02
C VAL A 80 -5.59 -7.71 20.67
N SER A 81 -5.36 -7.75 21.98
CA SER A 81 -4.89 -6.61 22.78
C SER A 81 -3.38 -6.40 22.73
N ARG A 82 -2.63 -7.34 22.14
CA ARG A 82 -1.18 -7.28 21.99
C ARG A 82 -0.78 -7.78 20.61
N ILE A 83 0.37 -7.33 20.13
CA ILE A 83 0.97 -7.86 18.91
C ILE A 83 1.31 -9.35 19.13
N PRO A 84 0.83 -10.27 18.29
CA PRO A 84 0.96 -11.71 18.48
C PRO A 84 2.30 -12.27 17.97
N ILE A 85 3.22 -11.42 17.51
CA ILE A 85 4.56 -11.76 17.02
C ILE A 85 5.65 -10.99 17.80
N PRO A 86 6.90 -11.48 17.84
CA PRO A 86 7.99 -10.77 18.50
C PRO A 86 8.25 -9.39 17.88
N VAL A 87 8.26 -8.34 18.70
CA VAL A 87 8.60 -6.98 18.26
C VAL A 87 10.11 -6.79 18.36
N THR A 88 10.81 -6.96 17.24
CA THR A 88 12.27 -6.76 17.14
C THR A 88 12.60 -5.45 16.41
N PRO A 89 13.84 -4.94 16.51
CA PRO A 89 14.29 -3.79 15.74
C PRO A 89 14.10 -3.95 14.22
N GLU A 90 14.31 -5.16 13.70
CA GLU A 90 14.14 -5.48 12.27
C GLU A 90 12.67 -5.42 11.86
N LEU A 91 11.76 -5.90 12.73
CA LEU A 91 10.32 -5.77 12.51
C LEU A 91 9.92 -4.28 12.48
N LEU A 92 10.41 -3.48 13.41
CA LEU A 92 10.14 -2.04 13.45
C LEU A 92 10.70 -1.32 12.22
N ALA A 93 11.90 -1.68 11.76
CA ALA A 93 12.48 -1.13 10.54
C ALA A 93 11.65 -1.47 9.31
N ARG A 94 11.18 -2.73 9.19
CA ARG A 94 10.25 -3.16 8.14
C ARG A 94 8.93 -2.40 8.21
N GLY A 95 8.38 -2.26 9.42
CA GLY A 95 7.14 -1.54 9.68
C GLY A 95 7.23 -0.07 9.29
N ARG A 96 8.33 0.60 9.65
CA ARG A 96 8.64 1.96 9.23
C ARG A 96 8.68 2.08 7.72
N HIS A 97 9.45 1.22 7.05
CA HIS A 97 9.59 1.25 5.60
C HIS A 97 8.22 1.12 4.90
N ARG A 98 7.38 0.18 5.35
CA ARG A 98 6.03 0.00 4.80
C ARG A 98 5.09 1.16 5.12
N TYR A 99 5.16 1.69 6.35
CA TYR A 99 4.39 2.86 6.74
C TYR A 99 4.71 4.07 5.85
N GLU A 100 6.00 4.33 5.60
CA GLU A 100 6.47 5.45 4.77
C GLU A 100 6.07 5.31 3.29
N ILE A 101 5.91 4.08 2.78
CA ILE A 101 5.50 3.84 1.39
C ILE A 101 3.98 3.97 1.23
N VAL A 102 3.21 3.44 2.18
CA VAL A 102 1.76 3.27 2.01
C VAL A 102 0.97 4.22 2.88
N CYS A 103 1.22 4.22 4.19
CA CYS A 103 0.36 4.84 5.19
C CYS A 103 0.59 6.35 5.33
N SER A 104 1.84 6.81 5.28
CA SER A 104 2.20 8.22 5.48
C SER A 104 1.62 9.14 4.40
N ASN A 105 1.30 8.61 3.22
CA ASN A 105 0.67 9.39 2.16
C ASN A 105 -0.63 10.03 2.62
N CYS A 106 -1.39 9.37 3.50
CA CYS A 106 -2.65 9.88 4.06
C CYS A 106 -2.53 10.24 5.55
N HIS A 107 -1.75 9.50 6.34
CA HIS A 107 -1.65 9.71 7.78
C HIS A 107 -0.47 10.58 8.23
N GLY A 108 0.33 11.09 7.29
CA GLY A 108 1.51 11.89 7.55
C GLY A 108 2.70 11.05 8.03
N LEU A 109 3.92 11.58 7.87
CA LEU A 109 5.15 10.86 8.23
C LEU A 109 5.23 10.58 9.74
N VAL A 110 4.72 11.49 10.56
CA VAL A 110 4.69 11.39 12.02
C VAL A 110 3.37 10.86 12.57
N GLY A 111 2.44 10.42 11.70
CA GLY A 111 1.15 9.86 12.10
C GLY A 111 0.14 10.88 12.62
N ASN A 112 0.32 12.17 12.33
CA ASN A 112 -0.57 13.25 12.77
C ASN A 112 -1.78 13.48 11.85
N GLY A 113 -1.92 12.73 10.76
CA GLY A 113 -3.00 12.92 9.77
C GLY A 113 -2.77 14.09 8.82
N ASP A 114 -1.57 14.69 8.84
CA ASP A 114 -1.18 15.82 7.99
C ASP A 114 -0.37 15.32 6.80
N SER A 115 -0.93 15.44 5.60
CA SER A 115 -0.29 15.06 4.36
C SER A 115 -0.93 15.73 3.15
N MET A 116 -0.18 15.78 2.05
CA MET A 116 -0.69 16.30 0.77
C MET A 116 -1.95 15.57 0.29
N VAL A 117 -2.09 14.27 0.55
CA VAL A 117 -3.33 13.56 0.19
C VAL A 117 -4.47 13.97 1.11
N ALA A 118 -4.23 14.05 2.43
CA ALA A 118 -5.23 14.48 3.40
C ALA A 118 -5.78 15.88 3.07
N ASP A 119 -4.92 16.82 2.69
CA ASP A 119 -5.30 18.19 2.28
C ASP A 119 -6.27 18.22 1.09
N ASN A 120 -6.21 17.19 0.23
CA ASN A 120 -7.07 17.05 -0.94
C ASN A 120 -8.30 16.15 -0.70
N MET A 121 -8.51 15.64 0.52
CA MET A 121 -9.68 14.84 0.88
C MET A 121 -10.83 15.71 1.39
N ALA A 122 -11.80 16.01 0.51
CA ALA A 122 -12.91 16.91 0.83
C ALA A 122 -13.97 16.32 1.80
N THR A 123 -14.16 15.00 1.82
CA THR A 123 -15.27 14.38 2.55
C THR A 123 -14.92 14.03 3.99
N ARG A 124 -13.73 13.47 4.22
CA ARG A 124 -13.29 13.02 5.54
C ARG A 124 -11.77 12.94 5.57
N LEU A 125 -11.17 13.61 6.55
CA LEU A 125 -9.74 13.56 6.77
C LEU A 125 -9.31 12.23 7.43
N PRO A 126 -8.12 11.72 7.09
CA PRO A 126 -7.50 10.64 7.84
C PRO A 126 -7.30 11.04 9.32
N PRO A 127 -7.61 10.17 10.29
CA PRO A 127 -7.34 10.48 11.68
C PRO A 127 -5.83 10.56 11.94
N SER A 128 -5.45 11.41 12.90
CA SER A 128 -4.15 11.33 13.56
C SER A 128 -4.06 9.99 14.29
N LEU A 129 -3.11 9.15 13.89
CA LEU A 129 -2.81 7.86 14.51
C LEU A 129 -2.17 8.03 15.89
N VAL A 130 -1.43 9.12 16.09
CA VAL A 130 -0.76 9.42 17.37
C VAL A 130 -1.69 10.04 18.41
N ALA A 131 -2.78 10.68 17.97
CA ALA A 131 -3.85 11.17 18.84
C ALA A 131 -5.04 10.21 18.93
N LEU A 132 -5.05 9.15 18.11
CA LEU A 132 -6.03 8.08 18.23
C LEU A 132 -5.75 7.37 19.56
N GLY A 133 -6.71 7.44 20.48
CA GLY A 133 -6.59 6.89 21.83
C GLY A 133 -6.30 5.39 21.86
N ASP A 134 -6.42 4.78 23.04
CA ASP A 134 -5.88 3.44 23.32
C ASP A 134 -6.67 2.29 22.64
N ARG A 135 -6.50 2.18 21.31
CA ARG A 135 -7.07 1.12 20.48
C ARG A 135 -6.16 -0.10 20.53
N PRO A 136 -6.71 -1.32 20.64
CA PRO A 136 -5.90 -2.53 20.66
C PRO A 136 -5.16 -2.72 19.32
N PRO A 137 -3.98 -3.36 19.29
CA PRO A 137 -3.26 -3.69 18.05
C PRO A 137 -4.12 -4.36 16.98
N GLY A 138 -5.02 -5.26 17.38
CA GLY A 138 -5.95 -5.92 16.47
C GLY A 138 -6.85 -4.94 15.70
N PHE A 139 -7.19 -3.79 16.28
CA PHE A 139 -7.97 -2.74 15.60
C PHE A 139 -7.21 -2.20 14.38
N PHE A 140 -5.94 -1.84 14.56
CA PHE A 140 -5.11 -1.33 13.46
C PHE A 140 -4.89 -2.40 12.39
N TYR A 141 -4.64 -3.65 12.79
CA TYR A 141 -4.52 -4.77 11.85
C TYR A 141 -5.79 -4.94 11.01
N GLN A 142 -6.97 -4.88 11.64
CA GLN A 142 -8.25 -5.00 10.95
C GLN A 142 -8.54 -3.80 10.05
N ALA A 143 -8.20 -2.57 10.47
CA ALA A 143 -8.35 -1.39 9.63
C ALA A 143 -7.50 -1.49 8.35
N ILE A 144 -6.28 -2.02 8.44
CA ILE A 144 -5.43 -2.27 7.25
C ILE A 144 -6.03 -3.40 6.39
N THR A 145 -6.53 -4.46 7.02
CA THR A 145 -7.00 -5.67 6.34
C THR A 145 -8.34 -5.48 5.64
N LEU A 146 -9.31 -4.86 6.30
CA LEU A 146 -10.69 -4.75 5.81
C LEU A 146 -11.01 -3.35 5.28
N GLY A 147 -10.14 -2.36 5.55
CA GLY A 147 -10.47 -0.95 5.39
C GLY A 147 -11.23 -0.41 6.60
N TYR A 148 -11.38 0.92 6.64
CA TYR A 148 -12.12 1.61 7.69
C TYR A 148 -12.66 2.96 7.21
N GLY A 149 -13.99 3.11 7.15
CA GLY A 149 -14.62 4.32 6.64
C GLY A 149 -14.28 4.54 5.16
N LEU A 150 -13.53 5.61 4.84
CA LEU A 150 -13.03 5.88 3.49
C LEU A 150 -11.66 5.24 3.20
N MET A 151 -11.00 4.65 4.21
CA MET A 151 -9.73 3.94 4.00
C MET A 151 -10.02 2.61 3.31
N PRO A 152 -9.41 2.33 2.14
CA PRO A 152 -9.60 1.06 1.44
C PRO A 152 -8.93 -0.09 2.20
N SER A 153 -9.27 -1.32 1.82
CA SER A 153 -8.48 -2.49 2.22
C SER A 153 -7.10 -2.43 1.55
N PHE A 154 -6.07 -2.77 2.31
CA PHE A 154 -4.71 -2.98 1.80
C PHE A 154 -4.31 -4.46 1.85
N SER A 155 -5.32 -5.35 1.85
CA SER A 155 -5.06 -6.77 2.04
C SER A 155 -4.45 -7.47 0.82
N GLY A 156 -4.63 -6.90 -0.37
CA GLY A 156 -4.01 -7.38 -1.60
C GLY A 156 -2.56 -6.94 -1.76
N GLU A 157 -2.17 -5.83 -1.13
CA GLU A 157 -0.87 -5.17 -1.31
C GLU A 157 0.09 -5.45 -0.16
N ILE A 158 -0.42 -5.59 1.07
CA ILE A 158 0.40 -5.78 2.27
C ILE A 158 0.15 -7.19 2.84
N PRO A 159 1.17 -8.08 2.88
CA PRO A 159 1.04 -9.40 3.49
C PRO A 159 0.89 -9.32 5.02
N THR A 160 0.35 -10.39 5.62
CA THR A 160 0.00 -10.46 7.06
C THR A 160 1.15 -10.07 8.01
N ASP A 161 2.37 -10.53 7.75
CA ASP A 161 3.54 -10.23 8.59
C ASP A 161 3.91 -8.73 8.54
N GLU A 162 3.83 -8.13 7.36
CA GLU A 162 4.09 -6.71 7.16
C GLU A 162 3.00 -5.82 7.78
N ARG A 163 1.74 -6.26 7.80
CA ARG A 163 0.68 -5.53 8.53
C ARG A 163 1.01 -5.44 10.01
N TRP A 164 1.46 -6.53 10.64
CA TRP A 164 1.90 -6.49 12.04
C TRP A 164 3.14 -5.62 12.25
N ALA A 165 4.06 -5.59 11.30
CA ALA A 165 5.19 -4.68 11.34
C ALA A 165 4.74 -3.22 11.34
N VAL A 166 3.80 -2.84 10.47
CA VAL A 166 3.20 -1.50 10.44
C VAL A 166 2.48 -1.19 11.75
N VAL A 167 1.70 -2.11 12.30
CA VAL A 167 1.03 -1.93 13.60
C VAL A 167 2.06 -1.67 14.72
N ALA A 168 3.16 -2.43 14.75
CA ALA A 168 4.25 -2.20 15.71
C ALA A 168 4.86 -0.80 15.56
N TYR A 169 5.07 -0.34 14.33
CA TYR A 169 5.61 0.99 14.07
C TYR A 169 4.63 2.11 14.45
N VAL A 170 3.33 1.94 14.22
CA VAL A 170 2.29 2.89 14.68
C VAL A 170 2.29 3.01 16.20
N GLN A 171 2.43 1.91 16.94
CA GLN A 171 2.57 1.97 18.39
C GLN A 171 3.85 2.67 18.83
N ALA A 172 4.96 2.47 18.12
CA ALA A 172 6.20 3.19 18.37
C ALA A 172 6.03 4.70 18.14
N LEU A 173 5.31 5.12 17.10
CA LEU A 173 4.97 6.53 16.86
C LEU A 173 4.10 7.10 17.99
N GLN A 174 3.08 6.37 18.43
CA GLN A 174 2.22 6.77 19.55
C GLN A 174 3.04 6.97 20.83
N LEU A 175 3.95 6.05 21.15
CA LEU A 175 4.86 6.17 22.28
C LEU A 175 5.82 7.35 22.11
N SER A 176 6.36 7.58 20.91
CA SER A 176 7.27 8.69 20.66
C SER A 176 6.63 10.06 20.89
N GLN A 177 5.32 10.21 20.61
CA GLN A 177 4.63 11.49 20.78
C GLN A 177 4.01 11.67 22.17
N ASN A 178 3.68 10.58 22.86
CA ASN A 178 2.95 10.61 24.13
C ASN A 178 3.75 10.01 25.31
N ALA A 179 5.07 9.87 25.18
CA ALA A 179 5.92 9.33 26.25
C ALA A 179 5.83 10.21 27.52
N PRO A 180 5.39 9.65 28.66
CA PRO A 180 5.42 10.37 29.92
C PRO A 180 6.85 10.79 30.27
N ALA A 181 7.06 12.06 30.64
CA ALA A 181 8.39 12.58 30.92
C ALA A 181 9.12 11.78 32.03
N ASN A 182 8.38 11.21 32.98
CA ASN A 182 8.93 10.37 34.05
C ASN A 182 9.39 8.98 33.60
N THR A 183 9.01 8.51 32.41
CA THR A 183 9.47 7.23 31.85
C THR A 183 10.75 7.36 31.02
N LEU A 184 11.19 8.59 30.75
CA LEU A 184 12.40 8.85 29.97
C LEU A 184 13.67 8.60 30.80
N PRO A 185 14.81 8.27 30.18
CA PRO A 185 16.10 8.19 30.86
C PRO A 185 16.45 9.47 31.65
N ALA A 186 17.15 9.33 32.78
CA ALA A 186 17.40 10.44 33.71
C ALA A 186 18.16 11.62 33.07
N ASP A 187 19.05 11.35 32.12
CA ASP A 187 19.77 12.36 31.34
C ASP A 187 18.83 13.13 30.40
N VAL A 188 17.87 12.46 29.76
CA VAL A 188 16.84 13.09 28.92
C VAL A 188 15.91 13.94 29.77
N GLN A 189 15.48 13.43 30.93
CA GLN A 189 14.67 14.20 31.87
C GLN A 189 15.39 15.49 32.34
N ARG A 190 16.70 15.41 32.61
CA ARG A 190 17.50 16.58 32.98
C ARG A 190 17.55 17.60 31.84
N ARG A 191 17.84 17.15 30.61
CA ARG A 191 17.85 18.01 29.41
C ARG A 191 16.51 18.68 29.14
N LEU A 192 15.38 17.99 29.38
CA LEU A 192 14.04 18.58 29.24
C LEU A 192 13.80 19.69 30.26
N ARG A 193 14.22 19.49 31.53
CA ARG A 193 14.14 20.52 32.57
C ARG A 193 15.00 21.74 32.25
N GLU A 194 16.22 21.51 31.78
CA GLU A 194 17.15 22.58 31.39
C GLU A 194 16.68 23.32 30.13
N GLY A 195 16.18 22.60 29.11
CA GLY A 195 15.65 23.19 27.88
C GLY A 195 14.41 24.07 28.08
N GLN A 196 13.56 23.76 29.06
CA GLN A 196 12.41 24.59 29.44
C GLN A 196 12.82 25.93 30.09
N THR A 197 14.06 26.07 30.54
CA THR A 197 14.54 27.34 31.14
C THR A 197 14.97 28.38 30.10
N TRP A 198 15.16 27.98 28.83
CA TRP A 198 15.56 28.87 27.73
C TRP A 198 14.40 29.63 27.07
N SER A 199 13.15 29.35 27.45
CA SER A 199 11.94 29.96 26.87
C SER A 199 11.36 31.08 27.74
N ARG A 200 12.19 31.87 28.42
CA ARG A 200 11.80 33.12 29.10
C ARG A 200 12.54 34.31 28.54
#